data_AF-A0A6G3MIU9-F1
#
_entry.id   AF-A0A6G3MIU9-F1
#
_cell.length_a   1.000
_cell.length_b   1.000
_cell.length_c   1.000
_cell.angle_alpha   90.00
_cell.angle_beta   90.00
_cell.angle_gamma   90.00
#
_symmetry.space_group_name_H-M   'P 1'
#
loop_
_entity.id
_entity.type
_entity.pdbx_description
1 polymer ?
#
loop_
_entity_poly.entity_id
_entity_poly.type
_entity_poly.pdbx_seq_one_letter_code
_entity_poly.pdbx_strand_id
1 'polypeptide(L)'
;FVKYMSSTESLNLFHIDVLELIHSKHLQRGLRHNDYQRYRRYCRDKVAQIRRSLKTHKKTKQIYQKHILTPQLITDSRHLTIPLFCAERCWAHSNEIKNLEKQNPKRRQYIIRKLKKFCKFAYEFNQLVEKTRCDLSTKWEAKVNLIS
;
A
#
# COMPACT_ATOMS: atom_id res chain seq x y z
N PHE A 1 35.69 20.50 14.03
CA PHE A 1 34.70 19.68 14.77
C PHE A 1 33.53 19.40 13.82
N VAL A 2 33.23 18.20 13.31
CA VAL A 2 33.71 16.83 13.49
C VAL A 2 33.40 16.11 12.17
N LYS A 3 34.42 15.41 11.63
CA LYS A 3 34.42 14.21 10.78
C LYS A 3 33.19 13.88 9.93
N TYR A 4 33.44 13.73 8.62
CA TYR A 4 33.03 12.57 7.81
C TYR A 4 32.36 11.47 8.63
N MET A 5 31.03 11.38 8.56
CA MET A 5 30.28 10.20 9.00
C MET A 5 29.74 9.51 7.74
N SER A 6 30.59 8.60 7.27
CA SER A 6 30.25 7.37 6.56
C SER A 6 29.47 7.48 5.24
N SER A 7 30.22 7.63 4.16
CA SER A 7 29.87 7.16 2.81
C SER A 7 29.84 5.62 2.70
N THR A 8 29.36 4.89 3.72
CA THR A 8 29.44 3.42 3.78
C THR A 8 28.27 2.80 4.55
N GLU A 9 27.05 2.89 4.01
CA GLU A 9 26.00 1.88 4.18
C GLU A 9 25.20 1.76 2.88
N SER A 10 25.85 1.45 1.76
CA SER A 10 25.18 0.85 0.60
C SER A 10 24.84 -0.62 0.88
N LEU A 11 24.19 -0.88 2.02
CA LEU A 11 23.87 -2.20 2.55
C LEU A 11 22.41 -2.54 2.24
N ASN A 12 22.11 -3.03 1.02
CA ASN A 12 20.85 -3.69 0.67
C ASN A 12 19.59 -3.10 1.34
N LEU A 13 19.45 -1.77 1.33
CA LEU A 13 18.29 -1.11 1.90
C LEU A 13 17.13 -1.18 0.91
N PHE A 14 15.92 -1.32 1.45
CA PHE A 14 14.72 -1.27 0.63
C PHE A 14 14.37 0.19 0.36
N HIS A 15 14.53 0.59 -0.90
CA HIS A 15 14.07 1.88 -1.42
C HIS A 15 12.72 1.73 -2.12
N ILE A 16 11.77 2.60 -1.78
CA ILE A 16 10.47 2.73 -2.45
C ILE A 16 10.09 4.21 -2.48
N ASP A 17 9.92 4.74 -3.70
CA ASP A 17 9.32 6.07 -3.92
C ASP A 17 7.80 5.93 -3.92
N VAL A 18 7.21 6.12 -2.74
CA VAL A 18 5.77 5.90 -2.52
C VAL A 18 4.95 6.93 -3.30
N LEU A 19 5.38 8.19 -3.27
CA LEU A 19 4.68 9.30 -3.92
C LEU A 19 4.67 9.14 -5.44
N GLU A 20 5.85 8.93 -6.04
CA GLU A 20 5.97 8.75 -7.48
C GLU A 20 5.21 7.51 -7.95
N LEU A 21 5.28 6.41 -7.18
CA LEU A 21 4.54 5.20 -7.49
C LEU A 21 3.03 5.44 -7.49
N ILE A 22 2.47 6.19 -6.54
CA ILE A 22 1.03 6.45 -6.50
C ILE A 22 0.64 7.41 -7.63
N HIS A 23 1.32 8.55 -7.73
CA HIS A 23 1.00 9.61 -8.71
C HIS A 23 1.12 9.10 -10.15
N SER A 24 2.21 8.41 -10.49
CA SER A 24 2.40 7.84 -11.82
C SER A 24 1.28 6.85 -12.18
N LYS A 25 0.84 6.02 -11.22
CA LYS A 25 -0.21 5.03 -11.46
C LYS A 25 -1.60 5.65 -11.53
N HIS A 26 -1.89 6.70 -10.76
CA HIS A 26 -3.12 7.47 -10.88
C HIS A 26 -3.23 8.11 -12.27
N LEU A 27 -2.16 8.77 -12.74
CA LEU A 27 -2.12 9.39 -14.07
C LEU A 27 -2.27 8.36 -15.19
N GLN A 28 -1.52 7.26 -15.13
CA GLN A 28 -1.52 6.21 -16.17
C GLN A 28 -2.87 5.49 -16.30
N ARG A 29 -3.63 5.36 -15.21
CA ARG A 29 -4.87 4.54 -15.17
C ARG A 29 -6.15 5.33 -15.40
N GLY A 30 -6.03 6.57 -15.84
CA GLY A 30 -7.19 7.33 -16.30
C GLY A 30 -8.05 7.87 -15.15
N LEU A 31 -7.45 8.12 -13.97
CA LEU A 31 -8.15 8.84 -12.91
C LEU A 31 -8.60 10.24 -13.34
N ARG A 32 -8.02 10.77 -14.44
CA ARG A 32 -8.51 11.95 -15.16
C ARG A 32 -9.99 11.87 -15.54
N HIS A 33 -10.51 10.68 -15.82
CA HIS A 33 -11.92 10.46 -16.17
C HIS A 33 -12.75 9.95 -14.98
N ASN A 34 -12.24 10.05 -13.75
CA ASN A 34 -12.89 9.53 -12.52
C ASN A 34 -13.22 8.02 -12.57
N ASP A 35 -12.49 7.24 -13.37
CA ASP A 35 -12.65 5.77 -13.45
C ASP A 35 -11.95 5.06 -12.28
N TYR A 36 -12.55 5.21 -11.10
CA TYR A 36 -12.06 4.59 -9.86
C TYR A 36 -12.22 3.06 -9.86
N GLN A 37 -13.18 2.52 -10.62
CA GLN A 37 -13.43 1.08 -10.72
C GLN A 37 -12.26 0.38 -11.42
N ARG A 38 -11.76 0.95 -12.51
CA ARG A 38 -10.57 0.45 -13.22
C ARG A 38 -9.33 0.50 -12.34
N TYR A 39 -9.10 1.61 -11.63
CA TYR A 39 -7.96 1.73 -10.72
C TYR A 39 -8.03 0.71 -9.56
N ARG A 40 -9.21 0.53 -8.95
CA ARG A 40 -9.44 -0.49 -7.92
C ARG A 40 -9.11 -1.90 -8.41
N ARG A 41 -9.51 -2.24 -9.65
CA ARG A 41 -9.23 -3.56 -10.27
C ARG A 41 -7.72 -3.76 -10.45
N TYR A 42 -7.02 -2.74 -10.94
CA TYR A 42 -5.56 -2.75 -11.05
C TYR A 42 -4.87 -3.03 -9.71
N CYS A 43 -5.25 -2.32 -8.63
CA CYS A 43 -4.66 -2.56 -7.31
C CYS A 43 -4.90 -3.99 -6.81
N ARG A 44 -6.10 -4.56 -7.06
CA ARG A 44 -6.41 -5.96 -6.74
C ARG A 44 -5.46 -6.91 -7.47
N ASP A 45 -5.32 -6.72 -8.78
CA ASP A 45 -4.54 -7.62 -9.63
C ASP A 45 -3.05 -7.51 -9.34
N LYS A 46 -2.56 -6.31 -9.00
CA LYS A 46 -1.18 -6.09 -8.53
C LYS A 46 -0.88 -6.81 -7.24
N VAL A 47 -1.75 -6.70 -6.23
CA VAL A 47 -1.59 -7.45 -4.97
C VAL A 47 -1.56 -8.96 -5.23
N ALA A 48 -2.42 -9.46 -6.14
CA ALA A 48 -2.43 -10.87 -6.50
C ALA A 48 -1.17 -11.30 -7.26
N GLN A 49 -0.64 -10.46 -8.16
CA GLN A 49 0.62 -10.68 -8.87
C GLN A 49 1.79 -10.76 -7.88
N ILE A 50 1.90 -9.81 -6.96
CA ILE A 50 2.98 -9.76 -5.97
C ILE A 50 2.93 -10.99 -5.06
N ARG A 51 1.74 -11.35 -4.54
CA ARG A 51 1.57 -12.55 -3.70
C ARG A 51 1.92 -13.85 -4.42
N ARG A 52 1.63 -13.95 -5.73
CA ARG A 52 2.05 -15.09 -6.56
C ARG A 52 3.57 -15.13 -6.72
N SER A 53 4.18 -13.98 -7.01
CA SER A 53 5.64 -13.87 -7.20
C SER A 53 6.43 -14.24 -5.95
N LEU A 54 5.93 -13.87 -4.77
CA LEU A 54 6.62 -14.10 -3.49
C LEU A 54 6.32 -15.49 -2.90
N LYS A 55 5.50 -16.31 -3.56
CA LYS A 55 5.05 -17.64 -3.08
C LYS A 55 4.54 -17.63 -1.62
N THR A 56 4.05 -16.49 -1.14
CA THR A 56 3.61 -16.30 0.25
C THR A 56 2.36 -17.11 0.59
N HIS A 57 1.71 -17.69 -0.40
CA HIS A 57 0.58 -18.59 -0.25
C HIS A 57 0.98 -20.01 -0.67
N LYS A 58 1.29 -20.87 0.30
CA LYS A 58 1.02 -22.31 0.14
C LYS A 58 -0.50 -22.45 0.25
N LYS A 59 -1.20 -22.63 -0.86
CA LYS A 59 -2.65 -22.87 -0.86
C LYS A 59 -2.90 -24.27 -0.30
N THR A 60 -2.96 -24.42 1.02
CA THR A 60 -3.60 -25.61 1.60
C THR A 60 -5.10 -25.43 1.37
N LYS A 61 -5.68 -26.30 0.53
CA LYS A 61 -7.06 -26.15 0.00
C LYS A 61 -8.17 -26.06 1.06
N GLN A 62 -7.88 -26.36 2.33
CA GLN A 62 -8.91 -26.59 3.35
C GLN A 62 -9.06 -25.48 4.40
N ILE A 63 -8.09 -24.58 4.61
CA ILE A 63 -8.18 -23.57 5.70
C ILE A 63 -7.73 -22.20 5.20
N TYR A 64 -8.60 -21.20 5.36
CA TYR A 64 -8.22 -19.79 5.15
C TYR A 64 -7.28 -19.35 6.27
N GLN A 65 -6.02 -19.13 5.93
CA GLN A 65 -5.04 -18.53 6.83
C GLN A 65 -4.84 -17.06 6.46
N LYS A 66 -5.05 -16.16 7.43
CA LYS A 66 -4.77 -14.74 7.24
C LYS A 66 -3.26 -14.56 7.10
N HIS A 67 -2.82 -14.13 5.93
CA HIS A 67 -1.42 -13.78 5.70
C HIS A 67 -1.08 -12.48 6.44
N ILE A 68 -0.40 -12.59 7.57
CA ILE A 68 0.13 -11.47 8.35
C ILE A 68 1.56 -11.22 7.86
N LEU A 69 1.84 -10.02 7.38
CA LEU A 69 3.21 -9.60 7.05
C LEU A 69 3.91 -9.28 8.36
N THR A 70 4.85 -10.13 8.78
CA THR A 70 5.75 -9.85 9.89
C THR A 70 7.06 -9.26 9.34
N PRO A 71 7.76 -8.37 10.08
CA PRO A 71 9.02 -7.78 9.63
C PRO A 71 10.07 -8.82 9.22
N GLN A 72 10.08 -9.99 9.86
CA GLN A 72 10.99 -11.10 9.59
C GLN A 72 10.73 -11.77 8.23
N LEU A 73 9.51 -11.66 7.69
CA LEU A 73 9.14 -12.23 6.39
C LEU A 73 9.54 -11.31 5.23
N ILE A 74 9.97 -10.08 5.51
CA ILE A 74 10.28 -9.08 4.48
C ILE A 74 11.70 -9.33 3.98
N THR A 75 11.79 -10.13 2.92
CA THR A 75 13.04 -10.41 2.20
C THR A 75 13.25 -9.48 1.01
N ASP A 76 12.19 -8.81 0.56
CA ASP A 76 12.16 -8.02 -0.67
C ASP A 76 11.26 -6.79 -0.48
N SER A 77 11.64 -5.64 -1.05
CA SER A 77 10.87 -4.40 -1.05
C SER A 77 9.46 -4.59 -1.62
N ARG A 78 9.27 -5.56 -2.51
CA ARG A 78 7.95 -5.92 -3.06
C ARG A 78 6.94 -6.31 -1.96
N HIS A 79 7.38 -6.83 -0.81
CA HIS A 79 6.47 -7.14 0.31
C HIS A 79 5.83 -5.89 0.89
N LEU A 80 6.57 -4.79 0.96
CA LEU A 80 6.11 -3.50 1.49
C LEU A 80 5.06 -2.86 0.58
N THR A 81 5.12 -3.14 -0.72
CA THR A 81 4.10 -2.63 -1.67
C THR A 81 2.72 -3.29 -1.49
N ILE A 82 2.63 -4.45 -0.83
CA ILE A 82 1.35 -5.15 -0.61
C ILE A 82 0.38 -4.33 0.24
N PRO A 83 0.72 -3.92 1.48
CA PRO A 83 -0.16 -3.09 2.30
C PRO A 83 -0.46 -1.74 1.64
N LEU A 84 0.52 -1.16 0.91
CA LEU A 84 0.33 0.06 0.14
C LEU A 84 -0.79 -0.09 -0.92
N PHE A 85 -0.70 -1.08 -1.81
CA PHE A 85 -1.75 -1.32 -2.81
C PHE A 85 -3.07 -1.79 -2.18
N CYS A 86 -3.05 -2.38 -0.98
CA CYS A 86 -4.27 -2.70 -0.24
C CYS A 86 -4.97 -1.46 0.31
N ALA A 87 -4.20 -0.48 0.79
CA ALA A 87 -4.70 0.84 1.19
C ALA A 87 -5.29 1.54 -0.04
N GLU A 88 -4.51 1.73 -1.11
CA GLU A 88 -4.95 2.35 -2.37
C GLU A 88 -6.25 1.77 -2.91
N ARG A 89 -6.40 0.44 -2.88
CA ARG A 89 -7.64 -0.22 -3.31
C ARG A 89 -8.85 0.17 -2.44
N CYS A 90 -8.67 0.36 -1.14
CA CYS A 90 -9.74 0.79 -0.24
C CYS A 90 -10.13 2.25 -0.49
N TRP A 91 -9.15 3.11 -0.75
CA TRP A 91 -9.36 4.50 -1.15
C TRP A 91 -10.11 4.58 -2.49
N ALA A 92 -9.65 3.85 -3.52
CA ALA A 92 -10.29 3.78 -4.83
C ALA A 92 -11.74 3.30 -4.74
N HIS A 93 -12.01 2.29 -3.91
CA HIS A 93 -13.38 1.78 -3.70
C HIS A 93 -14.26 2.80 -2.95
N SER A 94 -13.69 3.54 -2.01
CA SER A 94 -14.38 4.65 -1.34
C SER A 94 -14.80 5.72 -2.36
N ASN A 95 -13.90 6.08 -3.28
CA ASN A 95 -14.15 7.09 -4.31
C ASN A 95 -15.06 6.61 -5.44
N GLU A 96 -14.95 5.34 -5.85
CA GLU A 96 -15.92 4.69 -6.76
C GLU A 96 -17.33 4.85 -6.20
N ILE A 97 -17.52 4.51 -4.93
CA ILE A 97 -18.81 4.66 -4.27
C ILE A 97 -19.17 6.12 -4.10
N LYS A 98 -18.22 7.03 -3.84
CA LYS A 98 -18.45 8.49 -3.78
C LYS A 98 -18.88 9.07 -5.16
N ASN A 99 -18.48 8.45 -6.26
CA ASN A 99 -18.83 8.88 -7.61
C ASN A 99 -20.21 8.39 -8.07
N LEU A 100 -20.69 7.24 -7.55
CA LEU A 100 -22.05 6.74 -7.83
C LEU A 100 -23.12 7.71 -7.28
N GLU A 101 -24.29 7.79 -7.93
CA GLU A 101 -25.38 8.74 -7.61
C GLU A 101 -25.92 8.66 -6.15
N LYS A 102 -26.54 9.75 -5.70
CA LYS A 102 -26.65 10.17 -4.27
C LYS A 102 -27.70 9.45 -3.40
N GLN A 103 -28.44 8.48 -3.90
CA GLN A 103 -29.64 8.01 -3.19
C GLN A 103 -29.39 6.80 -2.28
N ASN A 104 -28.65 6.92 -1.16
CA ASN A 104 -28.59 5.87 -0.12
C ASN A 104 -27.91 6.35 1.19
N PRO A 105 -28.60 6.44 2.35
CA PRO A 105 -27.98 6.86 3.63
C PRO A 105 -26.94 5.86 4.18
N LYS A 106 -27.09 4.55 3.88
CA LYS A 106 -26.14 3.50 4.28
C LYS A 106 -24.77 3.61 3.59
N ARG A 107 -24.69 4.38 2.50
CA ARG A 107 -23.46 4.60 1.72
C ARG A 107 -22.39 5.31 2.51
N ARG A 108 -22.75 6.35 3.29
CA ARG A 108 -21.80 7.07 4.14
C ARG A 108 -21.11 6.14 5.12
N GLN A 109 -21.87 5.26 5.77
CA GLN A 109 -21.29 4.26 6.69
C GLN A 109 -20.35 3.30 5.95
N TYR A 110 -20.71 2.87 4.73
CA TYR A 110 -19.85 2.02 3.91
C TYR A 110 -18.52 2.71 3.57
N ILE A 111 -18.56 3.97 3.11
CA ILE A 111 -17.39 4.80 2.82
C ILE A 111 -16.51 4.90 4.07
N ILE A 112 -17.08 5.24 5.23
CA ILE A 112 -16.35 5.31 6.50
C ILE A 112 -15.68 3.96 6.83
N ARG A 113 -16.38 2.83 6.65
CA ARG A 113 -15.78 1.49 6.86
C ARG A 113 -14.60 1.23 5.92
N LYS A 114 -14.64 1.72 4.67
CA LYS A 114 -13.51 1.61 3.72
C LYS A 114 -12.34 2.51 4.11
N LEU A 115 -12.60 3.74 4.52
CA LEU A 115 -11.57 4.67 4.99
C LEU A 115 -10.91 4.18 6.28
N LYS A 116 -11.69 3.65 7.24
CA LYS A 116 -11.12 2.97 8.42
C LYS A 116 -10.18 1.82 8.04
N LYS A 117 -10.54 1.05 7.01
CA LYS A 117 -9.70 -0.03 6.49
C LYS A 117 -8.44 0.49 5.77
N PHE A 118 -8.55 1.61 5.07
CA PHE A 118 -7.41 2.33 4.50
C PHE A 118 -6.43 2.74 5.60
N CYS A 119 -6.88 3.44 6.64
CA CYS A 119 -6.04 3.85 7.77
C CYS A 119 -5.36 2.67 8.46
N LYS A 120 -6.06 1.54 8.58
CA LYS A 120 -5.46 0.31 9.12
C LYS A 120 -4.29 -0.18 8.27
N PHE A 121 -4.45 -0.24 6.94
CA PHE A 121 -3.37 -0.67 6.05
C PHE A 121 -2.22 0.33 5.98
N ALA A 122 -2.53 1.63 6.03
CA ALA A 122 -1.54 2.70 6.12
C ALA A 122 -0.70 2.57 7.41
N TYR A 123 -1.37 2.37 8.55
CA TYR A 123 -0.70 2.12 9.82
C TYR A 123 0.17 0.85 9.76
N GLU A 124 -0.38 -0.26 9.25
CA GLU A 124 0.39 -1.50 9.07
C GLU A 124 1.62 -1.27 8.17
N PHE A 125 1.51 -0.51 7.09
CA PHE A 125 2.65 -0.16 6.23
C PHE A 125 3.70 0.66 6.99
N ASN A 126 3.31 1.71 7.72
CA ASN A 126 4.22 2.52 8.51
C ASN A 126 4.98 1.69 9.55
N GLN A 127 4.28 0.83 10.29
CA GLN A 127 4.91 -0.05 11.27
C GLN A 127 5.90 -1.02 10.62
N LEU A 128 5.65 -1.46 9.39
CA LEU A 128 6.57 -2.33 8.66
C LEU A 128 7.80 -1.56 8.17
N VAL A 129 7.62 -0.37 7.59
CA VAL A 129 8.72 0.47 7.11
C VAL A 129 9.64 0.90 8.26
N GLU A 130 9.08 1.21 9.44
CA GLU A 130 9.87 1.57 10.62
C GLU A 130 10.70 0.40 11.17
N LYS A 131 10.11 -0.81 11.19
CA LYS A 131 10.76 -2.02 11.71
C LYS A 131 11.70 -2.72 10.73
N THR A 132 11.74 -2.29 9.47
CA THR A 132 12.57 -2.88 8.43
C THR A 132 13.74 -1.97 8.05
N ARG A 133 14.73 -2.55 7.37
CA ARG A 133 15.88 -1.83 6.80
C ARG A 133 15.46 -1.08 5.53
N CYS A 134 14.65 -0.04 5.70
CA CYS A 134 14.26 0.88 4.62
C CYS A 134 15.08 2.16 4.68
N ASP A 135 15.26 2.79 3.52
CA ASP A 135 15.91 4.08 3.40
C ASP A 135 15.18 5.17 4.18
N LEU A 136 15.95 6.17 4.63
CA LEU A 136 15.41 7.34 5.34
C LEU A 136 14.36 8.06 4.49
N SER A 137 14.58 8.18 3.17
CA SER A 137 13.62 8.78 2.24
C SER A 137 12.26 8.09 2.32
N THR A 138 12.24 6.75 2.15
CA THR A 138 11.00 5.95 2.23
C THR A 138 10.35 6.04 3.60
N LYS A 139 11.12 6.09 4.70
CA LYS A 139 10.57 6.29 6.06
C LYS A 139 9.88 7.63 6.22
N TRP A 140 10.45 8.71 5.67
CA TRP A 140 9.86 10.04 5.70
C TRP A 140 8.61 10.10 4.85
N GLU A 141 8.64 9.60 3.62
CA GLU A 141 7.48 9.57 2.73
C GLU A 141 6.31 8.77 3.32
N ALA A 142 6.59 7.63 3.95
CA ALA A 142 5.58 6.82 4.60
C ALA A 142 4.86 7.59 5.73
N LYS A 143 5.61 8.38 6.51
CA LYS A 143 5.03 9.24 7.57
C LYS A 143 4.20 10.38 6.99
N VAL A 144 4.71 11.06 5.97
CA VAL A 144 4.07 12.26 5.39
C VAL A 144 2.80 11.90 4.63
N ASN A 145 2.87 10.91 3.72
CA ASN A 145 1.80 10.64 2.76
C ASN A 145 0.63 9.80 3.32
N LEU A 146 0.73 9.30 4.55
CA LEU A 146 -0.33 8.50 5.19
C LEU A 146 -1.11 9.27 6.26
N ILE A 147 -0.71 10.52 6.54
CA ILE A 147 -1.34 11.39 7.54
C ILE A 147 -2.06 12.59 6.90
N SER A 148 -1.70 13.00 5.67
CA SER A 148 -2.40 14.05 4.90
C SER A 148 -3.66 13.52 4.20
#